data_AF-A0A0C3KJ75-F1
#
_entry.id   AF-A0A0C3KJ75-F1
#
_cell.length_a   1.000
_cell.length_b   1.000
_cell.length_c   1.000
_cell.angle_alpha   90.00
_cell.angle_beta   90.00
_cell.angle_gamma   90.00
#
_symmetry.space_group_name_H-M   'P 1'
#
loop_
_entity.id
_entity.type
_entity.pdbx_description
1 polymer ?
#
loop_
_entity_poly.entity_id
_entity_poly.type
_entity_poly.pdbx_seq_one_letter_code
_entity_poly.pdbx_strand_id
1 'polypeptide(L)'
;MTQTLDKATYDRLADERITKTNIGAFDQLTVISQRAINGQLAHMWKNPNSILRKIEVRPMPKAPEYYFTADLDPPTVKLLTGPNKQQVVFYINIKSGKVGYYDGVGPAAVPKTTDLGVSRLALRVNLAFDQLDANGVPKNIQDTLKKVDDYSVKQLIFDFTTADLIPVVNGVDKNESKFDISKEAEASFYQLLENYLDVLRKKDPSGNVADHNILHYVATAKESKLYTPAPTCAPTDLNFQSLPFVIEDKDRMGETGVLEGKNNMLVYLQMTNDRKMPNALLEPTANWVMPPFDETSETYDGTVCLSKATFLEGLLLPRLEHLNSESTWVVDEAWWKARDAGFTNEYQVYGHLGLTAKDKENDHFKDCGWKLVSQENGTRKYEYKNTHRIDDDHGLWRVYQEGRTTNTITIPEGLDSSSKSKIDVEGSTAVETYMHLDGMGEIGKTKCTVKCTWVASLILDGVDEGALKVTVNNPKTTMSLEDDKSFRYPDILDPTKESVTKMFNDSGLHDIKADLEALFSGSWSFVFSQGRDFFIDKAGFNREGDLLGQLKYKSVGV
;
A
#
# COMPACT_ATOMS: atom_id res chain seq x y z
N MET A 1 -14.51 -16.23 25.43
CA MET A 1 -13.50 -16.98 24.68
C MET A 1 -13.49 -16.41 23.27
N THR A 2 -12.45 -15.67 22.91
CA THR A 2 -12.27 -15.24 21.52
C THR A 2 -12.02 -16.50 20.70
N GLN A 3 -12.86 -16.78 19.72
CA GLN A 3 -12.62 -17.90 18.81
C GLN A 3 -11.31 -17.59 18.06
N THR A 4 -10.25 -18.34 18.33
CA THR A 4 -8.95 -18.20 17.66
C THR A 4 -8.85 -19.22 16.54
N LEU A 5 -8.16 -18.85 15.47
CA LEU A 5 -7.80 -19.80 14.41
C LEU A 5 -6.78 -20.80 14.97
N ASP A 6 -6.87 -22.06 14.56
CA ASP A 6 -5.77 -23.00 14.79
C ASP A 6 -4.55 -22.59 13.95
N LYS A 7 -3.35 -23.04 14.36
CA LYS A 7 -2.09 -22.62 13.74
C LYS A 7 -2.01 -23.02 12.27
N ALA A 8 -2.48 -24.21 11.90
CA ALA A 8 -2.42 -24.69 10.52
C ALA A 8 -3.32 -23.85 9.61
N THR A 9 -4.53 -23.51 10.08
CA THR A 9 -5.43 -22.59 9.35
C THR A 9 -4.84 -21.20 9.24
N TYR A 10 -4.25 -20.66 10.31
CA TYR A 10 -3.60 -19.36 10.28
C TYR A 10 -2.45 -19.31 9.26
N ASP A 11 -1.54 -20.28 9.31
CA ASP A 11 -0.36 -20.32 8.42
C ASP A 11 -0.79 -20.47 6.95
N ARG A 12 -1.81 -21.29 6.66
CA ARG A 12 -2.40 -21.38 5.33
C ARG A 12 -2.95 -20.04 4.85
N LEU A 13 -3.75 -19.37 5.67
CA LEU A 13 -4.34 -18.07 5.28
C LEU A 13 -3.29 -16.97 5.13
N ALA A 14 -2.22 -17.01 5.93
CA ALA A 14 -1.09 -16.11 5.81
C ALA A 14 -0.31 -16.33 4.51
N ASP A 15 -0.11 -17.58 4.10
CA ASP A 15 0.47 -17.92 2.79
C ASP A 15 -0.44 -17.46 1.65
N GLU A 16 -1.75 -17.76 1.72
CA GLU A 16 -2.74 -17.34 0.72
C GLU A 16 -2.81 -15.82 0.57
N ARG A 17 -2.61 -15.07 1.66
CA ARG A 17 -2.51 -13.60 1.58
C ARG A 17 -1.39 -13.16 0.66
N ILE A 18 -0.26 -13.85 0.62
CA ILE A 18 0.86 -13.52 -0.27
C ILE A 18 0.64 -14.12 -1.66
N THR A 19 0.14 -15.36 -1.74
CA THR A 19 0.11 -16.13 -2.99
C THR A 19 -1.17 -15.98 -3.81
N LYS A 20 -2.27 -15.47 -3.22
CA LYS A 20 -3.61 -15.40 -3.84
C LYS A 20 -4.29 -14.02 -3.76
N THR A 21 -3.76 -13.04 -3.02
CA THR A 21 -4.32 -11.67 -3.09
C THR A 21 -4.11 -11.10 -4.48
N ASN A 22 -5.14 -10.44 -5.00
CA ASN A 22 -5.10 -9.82 -6.32
C ASN A 22 -5.85 -8.49 -6.25
N ILE A 23 -5.17 -7.40 -6.63
CA ILE A 23 -5.75 -6.05 -6.62
C ILE A 23 -6.79 -5.82 -7.73
N GLY A 24 -6.94 -6.73 -8.67
CA GLY A 24 -7.88 -6.66 -9.78
C GLY A 24 -7.49 -5.54 -10.77
N ALA A 25 -8.48 -4.74 -11.17
CA ALA A 25 -8.28 -3.64 -12.11
C ALA A 25 -7.89 -2.31 -11.44
N PHE A 26 -7.73 -2.30 -10.11
CA PHE A 26 -7.46 -1.11 -9.31
C PHE A 26 -5.96 -0.81 -9.25
N ASP A 27 -5.61 0.47 -9.06
CA ASP A 27 -4.21 0.87 -8.91
C ASP A 27 -3.76 0.78 -7.47
N GLN A 28 -4.68 1.04 -6.53
CA GLN A 28 -4.41 0.96 -5.10
C GLN A 28 -5.60 0.47 -4.32
N LEU A 29 -5.32 -0.12 -3.16
CA LEU A 29 -6.31 -0.44 -2.15
C LEU A 29 -5.85 0.08 -0.80
N THR A 30 -6.79 0.60 -0.02
CA THR A 30 -6.61 0.72 1.42
C THR A 30 -7.65 -0.14 2.10
N VAL A 31 -7.22 -1.15 2.85
CA VAL A 31 -8.08 -2.13 3.50
C VAL A 31 -8.00 -1.96 5.01
N ILE A 32 -9.14 -1.85 5.68
CA ILE A 32 -9.22 -1.63 7.12
C ILE A 32 -10.13 -2.71 7.72
N SER A 33 -9.64 -3.40 8.74
CA SER A 33 -10.43 -4.42 9.42
C SER A 33 -11.57 -3.81 10.25
N GLN A 34 -12.67 -4.55 10.39
CA GLN A 34 -13.79 -4.18 11.27
C GLN A 34 -13.32 -4.01 12.72
N ARG A 35 -12.37 -4.83 13.19
CA ARG A 35 -11.71 -4.64 14.49
C ARG A 35 -11.08 -3.25 14.59
N ALA A 36 -10.35 -2.80 13.58
CA ALA A 36 -9.73 -1.49 13.57
C ALA A 36 -10.77 -0.36 13.58
N ILE A 37 -11.86 -0.50 12.80
CA ILE A 37 -12.99 0.44 12.83
C ILE A 37 -13.61 0.51 14.23
N ASN A 38 -13.87 -0.64 14.86
CA ASN A 38 -14.41 -0.69 16.22
C ASN A 38 -13.44 -0.10 17.26
N GLY A 39 -12.13 -0.31 17.08
CA GLY A 39 -11.10 0.31 17.90
C GLY A 39 -11.08 1.84 17.76
N GLN A 40 -11.31 2.35 16.55
CA GLN A 40 -11.44 3.78 16.30
C GLN A 40 -12.73 4.36 16.90
N LEU A 41 -13.88 3.69 16.75
CA LEU A 41 -15.13 4.09 17.39
C LEU A 41 -15.00 4.15 18.91
N ALA A 42 -14.30 3.18 19.50
CA ALA A 42 -13.97 3.20 20.93
C ALA A 42 -13.04 4.36 21.30
N HIS A 43 -12.12 4.76 20.42
CA HIS A 43 -11.30 5.95 20.62
C HIS A 43 -12.13 7.24 20.55
N MET A 44 -13.02 7.37 19.56
CA MET A 44 -13.95 8.51 19.44
C MET A 44 -14.88 8.62 20.66
N TRP A 45 -15.36 7.50 21.18
CA TRP A 45 -16.18 7.44 22.40
C TRP A 45 -15.43 7.93 23.65
N LYS A 46 -14.11 7.71 23.75
CA LYS A 46 -13.32 8.19 24.90
C LYS A 46 -13.24 9.72 24.98
N ASN A 47 -13.51 10.45 23.89
CA ASN A 47 -13.55 11.91 23.93
C ASN A 47 -14.67 12.36 24.90
N PRO A 48 -14.36 13.16 25.94
CA PRO A 48 -15.35 13.58 26.93
C PRO A 48 -16.58 14.28 26.34
N ASN A 49 -16.42 14.97 25.20
CA ASN A 49 -17.46 15.71 24.51
C ASN A 49 -18.24 14.87 23.48
N SER A 50 -17.90 13.59 23.33
CA SER A 50 -18.58 12.71 22.38
C SER A 50 -20.02 12.44 22.80
N ILE A 51 -20.96 12.74 21.90
CA ILE A 51 -22.38 12.41 22.11
C ILE A 51 -22.62 10.89 22.13
N LEU A 52 -21.67 10.09 21.64
CA LEU A 52 -21.75 8.63 21.63
C LEU A 52 -21.61 8.02 23.03
N ARG A 53 -21.34 8.83 24.06
CA ARG A 53 -21.21 8.38 25.46
C ARG A 53 -22.53 8.27 26.19
N LYS A 54 -23.54 9.04 25.77
CA LYS A 54 -24.83 9.08 26.45
C LYS A 54 -25.98 9.43 25.50
N ILE A 55 -27.15 8.88 25.78
CA ILE A 55 -28.41 9.30 25.19
C ILE A 55 -29.08 10.24 26.18
N GLU A 56 -29.56 11.38 25.69
CA GLU A 56 -30.35 12.32 26.49
C GLU A 56 -31.41 12.98 25.61
N VAL A 57 -32.62 12.42 25.63
CA VAL A 57 -33.75 12.85 24.81
C VAL A 57 -34.93 13.21 25.70
N ARG A 58 -35.39 14.46 25.59
CA ARG A 58 -36.53 15.03 26.32
C ARG A 58 -37.36 15.89 25.36
N PRO A 59 -38.17 15.28 24.47
CA PRO A 59 -38.79 16.00 23.37
C PRO A 59 -39.92 16.95 23.82
N MET A 60 -40.42 16.77 25.05
CA MET A 60 -41.52 17.55 25.60
C MET A 60 -41.07 18.36 26.82
N PRO A 61 -40.71 19.65 26.67
CA PRO A 61 -40.28 20.47 27.80
C PRO A 61 -41.32 20.60 28.92
N LYS A 62 -42.60 20.50 28.57
CA LYS A 62 -43.74 20.56 29.51
C LYS A 62 -44.08 19.22 30.16
N ALA A 63 -43.42 18.14 29.76
CA ALA A 63 -43.64 16.79 30.27
C ALA A 63 -42.27 16.18 30.61
N PRO A 64 -41.60 16.65 31.68
CA PRO A 64 -40.23 16.26 32.01
C PRO A 64 -40.08 14.77 32.32
N GLU A 65 -41.18 14.07 32.63
CA GLU A 65 -41.24 12.63 32.85
C GLU A 65 -41.26 11.82 31.54
N TYR A 66 -41.38 12.45 30.36
CA TYR A 66 -41.25 11.79 29.06
C TYR A 66 -39.83 11.96 28.51
N TYR A 67 -39.00 10.93 28.70
CA TYR A 67 -37.57 11.02 28.39
C TYR A 67 -36.94 9.66 28.09
N PHE A 68 -35.82 9.68 27.38
CA PHE A 68 -34.91 8.56 27.25
C PHE A 68 -33.49 9.03 27.60
N THR A 69 -32.94 8.44 28.67
CA THR A 69 -31.57 8.72 29.11
C THR A 69 -30.81 7.42 29.24
N ALA A 70 -29.60 7.34 28.69
CA ALA A 70 -28.76 6.15 28.81
C ALA A 70 -27.27 6.50 28.86
N ASP A 71 -26.50 5.73 29.61
CA ASP A 71 -25.04 5.67 29.51
C ASP A 71 -24.66 4.58 28.53
N LEU A 72 -23.73 4.89 27.63
CA LEU A 72 -23.34 4.02 26.54
C LEU A 72 -21.93 3.50 26.74
N ASP A 73 -21.74 2.21 26.44
CA ASP A 73 -20.44 1.64 26.11
C ASP A 73 -20.04 2.06 24.68
N PRO A 74 -18.76 1.91 24.29
CA PRO A 74 -18.32 2.20 22.93
C PRO A 74 -19.24 1.61 21.86
N PRO A 75 -19.65 2.39 20.83
CA PRO A 75 -20.38 1.83 19.73
C PRO A 75 -19.50 0.87 18.93
N THR A 76 -20.14 -0.07 18.26
CA THR A 76 -19.47 -1.02 17.38
C THR A 76 -20.21 -1.13 16.07
N VAL A 77 -19.55 -1.65 15.04
CA VAL A 77 -20.13 -1.96 13.74
C VAL A 77 -19.87 -3.41 13.37
N LYS A 78 -20.81 -3.94 12.59
CA LYS A 78 -20.67 -5.15 11.79
C LYS A 78 -20.81 -4.77 10.32
N LEU A 79 -19.74 -4.94 9.56
CA LEU A 79 -19.73 -4.71 8.12
C LEU A 79 -20.59 -5.78 7.44
N LEU A 80 -21.54 -5.34 6.60
CA LEU A 80 -22.35 -6.26 5.81
C LEU A 80 -21.62 -6.60 4.51
N THR A 81 -21.68 -7.88 4.15
CA THR A 81 -21.02 -8.45 2.98
C THR A 81 -22.07 -8.87 1.94
N GLY A 82 -21.65 -9.55 0.86
CA GLY A 82 -22.59 -10.05 -0.16
C GLY A 82 -23.23 -8.91 -0.97
N PRO A 83 -24.57 -8.81 -1.07
CA PRO A 83 -25.23 -7.75 -1.84
C PRO A 83 -25.19 -6.37 -1.16
N ASN A 84 -24.96 -6.31 0.16
CA ASN A 84 -25.07 -5.07 0.96
C ASN A 84 -23.70 -4.49 1.32
N LYS A 85 -22.72 -4.55 0.40
CA LYS A 85 -21.30 -4.21 0.68
C LYS A 85 -21.05 -2.77 1.14
N GLN A 86 -22.03 -1.87 1.02
CA GLN A 86 -21.94 -0.47 1.45
C GLN A 86 -22.84 -0.17 2.66
N GLN A 87 -23.28 -1.21 3.37
CA GLN A 87 -24.08 -1.08 4.58
C GLN A 87 -23.36 -1.68 5.78
N VAL A 88 -23.73 -1.20 6.96
CA VAL A 88 -23.27 -1.74 8.24
C VAL A 88 -24.45 -1.93 9.17
N VAL A 89 -24.28 -2.81 10.15
CA VAL A 89 -25.08 -2.77 11.37
C VAL A 89 -24.28 -1.96 12.39
N PHE A 90 -24.78 -0.77 12.73
CA PHE A 90 -24.26 0.08 13.77
C PHE A 90 -24.93 -0.28 15.10
N TYR A 91 -24.14 -0.63 16.10
CA TYR A 91 -24.61 -1.00 17.42
C TYR A 91 -24.42 0.13 18.41
N ILE A 92 -25.52 0.52 19.05
CA ILE A 92 -25.52 1.37 20.23
C ILE A 92 -25.55 0.44 21.44
N ASN A 93 -24.44 0.38 22.18
CA ASN A 93 -24.28 -0.51 23.32
C ASN A 93 -24.68 0.23 24.59
N ILE A 94 -25.85 -0.07 25.14
CA ILE A 94 -26.40 0.58 26.34
C ILE A 94 -25.87 -0.14 27.57
N LYS A 95 -25.11 0.58 28.40
CA LYS A 95 -24.62 0.08 29.68
C LYS A 95 -25.71 0.14 30.75
N SER A 96 -26.44 1.24 30.79
CA SER A 96 -27.60 1.47 31.65
C SER A 96 -28.48 2.56 31.08
N GLY A 97 -29.79 2.46 31.23
CA GLY A 97 -30.70 3.51 30.76
C GLY A 97 -32.07 3.47 31.40
N LYS A 98 -32.80 4.57 31.27
CA LYS A 98 -34.15 4.78 31.77
C LYS A 98 -35.03 5.38 30.69
N VAL A 99 -36.26 4.89 30.63
CA VAL A 99 -37.31 5.40 29.76
C VAL A 99 -38.45 5.89 30.65
N GLY A 100 -38.70 7.19 30.63
CA GLY A 100 -39.88 7.80 31.22
C GLY A 100 -41.01 7.88 30.19
N TYR A 101 -42.19 7.41 30.57
CA TYR A 101 -43.38 7.33 29.70
C TYR A 101 -44.65 7.62 30.51
N TYR A 102 -45.79 7.80 29.85
CA TYR A 102 -47.08 7.92 30.52
C TYR A 102 -47.95 6.70 30.25
N ASP A 103 -48.59 6.18 31.29
CA ASP A 103 -49.59 5.11 31.18
C ASP A 103 -51.01 5.71 31.23
N GLY A 104 -51.87 5.26 30.31
CA GLY A 104 -53.18 5.86 30.06
C GLY A 104 -53.17 6.97 29.00
N VAL A 105 -54.32 7.63 28.80
CA VAL A 105 -54.53 8.64 27.75
C VAL A 105 -55.13 9.91 28.34
N GLY A 106 -54.70 11.07 27.84
CA GLY A 106 -55.27 12.37 28.20
C GLY A 106 -54.84 12.87 29.59
N PRO A 107 -55.64 13.75 30.24
CA PRO A 107 -55.28 14.37 31.52
C PRO A 107 -55.11 13.39 32.69
N ALA A 108 -55.61 12.16 32.55
CA ALA A 108 -55.50 11.11 33.57
C ALA A 108 -54.26 10.22 33.40
N ALA A 109 -53.41 10.49 32.40
CA ALA A 109 -52.22 9.69 32.17
C ALA A 109 -51.22 9.85 33.32
N VAL A 110 -50.67 8.74 33.81
CA VAL A 110 -49.79 8.71 34.99
C VAL A 110 -48.34 8.49 34.53
N PRO A 111 -47.37 9.29 34.97
CA PRO A 111 -45.98 9.08 34.62
C PRO A 111 -45.47 7.75 35.22
N LYS A 112 -44.79 6.98 34.38
CA LYS A 112 -44.09 5.75 34.73
C LYS A 112 -42.66 5.82 34.24
N THR A 113 -41.81 4.95 34.77
CA THR A 113 -40.43 4.81 34.34
C THR A 113 -40.07 3.34 34.34
N THR A 114 -39.29 2.92 33.36
CA THR A 114 -38.72 1.58 33.28
C THR A 114 -37.22 1.66 33.04
N ASP A 115 -36.47 0.73 33.63
CA ASP A 115 -35.03 0.59 33.44
C ASP A 115 -34.77 -0.34 32.24
N LEU A 116 -33.84 0.03 31.36
CA LEU A 116 -33.45 -0.76 30.19
C LEU A 116 -32.34 -1.79 30.48
N GLY A 117 -31.68 -1.69 31.63
CA GLY A 117 -30.51 -2.51 31.98
C GLY A 117 -29.39 -2.43 30.94
N VAL A 118 -28.59 -3.50 30.85
CA VAL A 118 -27.59 -3.69 29.78
C VAL A 118 -28.31 -4.15 28.52
N SER A 119 -28.23 -3.34 27.47
CA SER A 119 -29.00 -3.50 26.24
C SER A 119 -28.15 -3.17 25.01
N ARG A 120 -28.61 -3.56 23.82
CA ARG A 120 -27.99 -3.24 22.54
C ARG A 120 -29.06 -2.87 21.52
N LEU A 121 -28.88 -1.76 20.83
CA LEU A 121 -29.70 -1.39 19.68
C LEU A 121 -28.88 -1.57 18.41
N ALA A 122 -29.47 -2.22 17.41
CA ALA A 122 -28.83 -2.47 16.13
C ALA A 122 -29.55 -1.69 15.04
N LEU A 123 -28.82 -0.80 14.37
CA LEU A 123 -29.30 0.03 13.28
C LEU A 123 -28.62 -0.42 11.98
N ARG A 124 -29.39 -0.74 10.95
CA ARG A 124 -28.84 -0.86 9.60
C ARG A 124 -28.63 0.55 9.05
N VAL A 125 -27.40 0.87 8.67
CA VAL A 125 -27.00 2.21 8.22
C VAL A 125 -26.21 2.08 6.92
N ASN A 126 -26.48 2.97 5.96
CA ASN A 126 -25.68 3.08 4.76
C ASN A 126 -24.37 3.80 5.08
N LEU A 127 -23.28 3.36 4.44
CA LEU A 127 -22.08 4.16 4.33
C LEU A 127 -22.20 5.02 3.07
N ALA A 128 -21.82 6.29 3.18
CA ALA A 128 -21.85 7.21 2.05
C ALA A 128 -20.64 8.13 2.07
N PHE A 129 -20.25 8.63 0.90
CA PHE A 129 -19.32 9.75 0.82
C PHE A 129 -20.09 11.07 0.86
N ASP A 130 -19.71 11.95 1.77
CA ASP A 130 -20.11 13.36 1.76
C ASP A 130 -18.91 14.21 1.32
N GLN A 131 -19.13 15.12 0.37
CA GLN A 131 -18.07 15.99 -0.13
C GLN A 131 -17.84 17.13 0.86
N LEU A 132 -16.59 17.34 1.25
CA LEU A 132 -16.23 18.43 2.15
C LEU A 132 -15.76 19.65 1.37
N ASP A 133 -16.20 20.83 1.79
CA ASP A 133 -15.64 22.10 1.32
C ASP A 133 -14.19 22.25 1.79
N ALA A 134 -13.34 22.92 1.00
CA ALA A 134 -11.91 23.08 1.31
C ALA A 134 -11.68 23.71 2.70
N ASN A 135 -12.53 24.67 3.10
CA ASN A 135 -12.46 25.33 4.41
C ASN A 135 -12.91 24.43 5.58
N GLY A 136 -13.59 23.31 5.29
CA GLY A 136 -14.04 22.34 6.28
C GLY A 136 -13.04 21.24 6.60
N VAL A 137 -11.93 21.13 5.85
CA VAL A 137 -10.94 20.07 6.01
C VAL A 137 -10.23 20.20 7.37
N PRO A 138 -10.17 19.16 8.22
CA PRO A 138 -9.45 19.20 9.49
C PRO A 138 -7.96 19.55 9.34
N LYS A 139 -7.42 20.35 10.26
CA LYS A 139 -6.04 20.88 10.19
C LYS A 139 -4.97 19.79 10.03
N ASN A 140 -5.09 18.66 10.74
CA ASN A 140 -4.14 17.55 10.61
C ASN A 140 -4.08 16.97 9.19
N ILE A 141 -5.22 16.97 8.49
CA ILE A 141 -5.30 16.55 7.08
C ILE A 141 -4.70 17.63 6.19
N GLN A 142 -4.96 18.91 6.47
CA GLN A 142 -4.35 20.03 5.74
C GLN A 142 -2.82 19.99 5.83
N ASP A 143 -2.29 19.77 7.03
CA ASP A 143 -0.86 19.69 7.30
C ASP A 143 -0.21 18.50 6.54
N THR A 144 -0.93 17.38 6.41
CA THR A 144 -0.43 16.20 5.68
C THR A 144 -0.45 16.39 4.17
N LEU A 145 -1.53 16.97 3.62
CA LEU A 145 -1.66 17.20 2.18
C LEU A 145 -0.78 18.36 1.68
N LYS A 146 -0.34 19.26 2.57
CA LYS A 146 0.47 20.47 2.31
C LYS A 146 -0.22 21.53 1.44
N LYS A 147 -0.90 21.14 0.38
CA LYS A 147 -1.74 21.99 -0.49
C LYS A 147 -3.10 21.33 -0.60
N VAL A 148 -4.10 21.83 0.12
CA VAL A 148 -5.43 21.19 0.18
C VAL A 148 -6.25 21.47 -1.07
N ASP A 149 -6.08 22.64 -1.68
CA ASP A 149 -6.83 23.07 -2.88
C ASP A 149 -6.60 22.17 -4.09
N ASP A 150 -5.50 21.45 -4.06
CA ASP A 150 -5.03 20.46 -5.02
C ASP A 150 -5.81 19.13 -4.93
N TYR A 151 -6.54 18.93 -3.83
CA TYR A 151 -7.33 17.73 -3.55
C TYR A 151 -8.82 18.04 -3.43
N SER A 152 -9.62 17.02 -3.72
CA SER A 152 -10.99 16.89 -3.26
C SER A 152 -11.01 15.97 -2.04
N VAL A 153 -11.55 16.45 -0.92
CA VAL A 153 -11.62 15.68 0.33
C VAL A 153 -13.06 15.28 0.58
N LYS A 154 -13.29 13.98 0.78
CA LYS A 154 -14.59 13.39 1.10
C LYS A 154 -14.57 12.79 2.50
N GLN A 155 -15.71 12.76 3.16
CA GLN A 155 -15.93 12.06 4.42
C GLN A 155 -16.69 10.77 4.12
N LEU A 156 -16.17 9.62 4.55
CA LEU A 156 -16.98 8.41 4.65
C LEU A 156 -17.78 8.49 5.95
N ILE A 157 -19.10 8.49 5.84
CA ILE A 157 -20.01 8.71 6.97
C ILE A 157 -20.92 7.51 7.22
N PHE A 158 -21.36 7.36 8.47
CA PHE A 158 -22.56 6.62 8.82
C PHE A 158 -23.77 7.50 8.50
N ASP A 159 -24.50 7.18 7.44
CA ASP A 159 -25.66 7.95 7.02
C ASP A 159 -26.90 7.56 7.86
N PHE A 160 -27.03 8.15 9.04
CA PHE A 160 -28.16 7.90 9.93
C PHE A 160 -29.52 8.36 9.37
N THR A 161 -29.56 9.05 8.22
CA THR A 161 -30.84 9.32 7.52
C THR A 161 -31.44 8.04 6.93
N THR A 162 -30.61 7.03 6.68
CA THR A 162 -31.03 5.70 6.22
C THR A 162 -31.11 4.69 7.35
N ALA A 163 -31.01 5.14 8.62
CA ALA A 163 -31.00 4.24 9.76
C ALA A 163 -32.33 3.48 9.86
N ASP A 164 -32.25 2.17 9.77
CA ASP A 164 -33.37 1.25 9.96
C ASP A 164 -33.12 0.39 11.20
N LEU A 165 -34.03 0.47 12.17
CA LEU A 165 -33.89 -0.30 13.41
C LEU A 165 -34.13 -1.79 13.10
N ILE A 166 -33.20 -2.65 13.50
CA ILE A 166 -33.35 -4.09 13.36
C ILE A 166 -34.02 -4.62 14.65
N PRO A 167 -35.33 -4.93 14.64
CA PRO A 167 -36.06 -5.26 15.86
C PRO A 167 -35.72 -6.67 16.36
N VAL A 168 -36.14 -6.95 17.59
CA VAL A 168 -36.18 -8.31 18.13
C VAL A 168 -37.45 -8.99 17.58
N VAL A 169 -37.31 -9.89 16.61
CA VAL A 169 -38.41 -10.73 16.12
C VAL A 169 -38.24 -12.14 16.66
N ASN A 170 -39.23 -12.62 17.42
CA ASN A 170 -39.23 -13.97 18.00
C ASN A 170 -38.84 -15.06 16.98
N GLY A 171 -37.61 -15.57 17.06
CA GLY A 171 -37.21 -16.86 16.47
C GLY A 171 -36.67 -16.90 15.04
N VAL A 172 -36.26 -15.79 14.41
CA VAL A 172 -35.53 -15.81 13.12
C VAL A 172 -34.20 -15.09 13.27
N ASP A 173 -33.16 -15.52 12.56
CA ASP A 173 -31.75 -15.05 12.57
C ASP A 173 -31.51 -13.54 12.30
N LYS A 174 -32.54 -12.68 12.45
CA LYS A 174 -32.51 -11.22 12.29
C LYS A 174 -32.50 -10.46 13.63
N ASN A 175 -32.19 -11.12 14.74
CA ASN A 175 -32.22 -10.54 16.10
C ASN A 175 -30.90 -9.90 16.52
N GLU A 176 -30.63 -8.70 15.99
CA GLU A 176 -29.39 -7.99 16.31
C GLU A 176 -29.55 -7.05 17.53
N SER A 177 -30.72 -6.44 17.71
CA SER A 177 -31.05 -5.70 18.93
C SER A 177 -31.33 -6.65 20.10
N LYS A 178 -31.07 -6.19 21.32
CA LYS A 178 -31.36 -6.92 22.56
C LYS A 178 -31.65 -5.91 23.67
N PHE A 179 -32.91 -5.77 24.04
CA PHE A 179 -33.33 -4.94 25.17
C PHE A 179 -34.56 -5.56 25.83
N ASP A 180 -34.69 -5.36 27.13
CA ASP A 180 -35.85 -5.76 27.91
C ASP A 180 -36.60 -4.50 28.31
N ILE A 181 -37.79 -4.31 27.73
CA ILE A 181 -38.65 -3.19 28.03
C ILE A 181 -40.07 -3.68 28.26
N SER A 182 -40.75 -3.09 29.24
CA SER A 182 -42.14 -3.44 29.50
C SER A 182 -43.02 -3.10 28.30
N LYS A 183 -44.04 -3.92 28.04
CA LYS A 183 -44.95 -3.75 26.89
C LYS A 183 -45.63 -2.38 26.89
N GLU A 184 -45.89 -1.83 28.08
CA GLU A 184 -46.52 -0.52 28.25
C GLU A 184 -45.59 0.64 27.84
N ALA A 185 -44.28 0.43 27.94
CA ALA A 185 -43.27 1.45 27.61
C ALA A 185 -42.77 1.34 26.16
N GLU A 186 -43.00 0.20 25.50
CA GLU A 186 -42.44 -0.13 24.18
C GLU A 186 -42.73 0.94 23.11
N ALA A 187 -43.98 1.38 22.96
CA ALA A 187 -44.36 2.41 21.99
C ALA A 187 -43.68 3.76 22.27
N SER A 188 -43.62 4.16 23.55
CA SER A 188 -42.95 5.39 23.95
C SER A 188 -41.44 5.32 23.73
N PHE A 189 -40.85 4.15 23.99
CA PHE A 189 -39.43 3.92 23.75
C PHE A 189 -39.06 4.05 22.28
N TYR A 190 -39.81 3.42 21.36
CA TYR A 190 -39.55 3.58 19.93
C TYR A 190 -39.71 5.03 19.46
N GLN A 191 -40.69 5.77 19.98
CA GLN A 191 -40.84 7.19 19.66
C GLN A 191 -39.67 8.03 20.20
N LEU A 192 -39.21 7.76 21.43
CA LEU A 192 -38.03 8.43 22.00
C LEU A 192 -36.73 8.03 21.30
N LEU A 193 -36.62 6.80 20.81
CA LEU A 193 -35.52 6.34 19.99
C LEU A 193 -35.49 7.07 18.65
N GLU A 194 -36.64 7.28 18.00
CA GLU A 194 -36.72 8.08 16.77
C GLU A 194 -36.26 9.53 17.01
N ASN A 195 -36.67 10.13 18.14
CA ASN A 195 -36.17 11.44 18.54
C ASN A 195 -34.64 11.45 18.79
N TYR A 196 -34.06 10.34 19.26
CA TYR A 196 -32.61 10.21 19.36
C TYR A 196 -31.94 10.08 17.98
N LEU A 197 -32.54 9.33 17.06
CA LEU A 197 -32.06 9.25 15.68
C LEU A 197 -32.06 10.64 15.02
N ASP A 198 -33.05 11.48 15.29
CA ASP A 198 -33.05 12.88 14.83
C ASP A 198 -31.86 13.69 15.36
N VAL A 199 -31.38 13.40 16.58
CA VAL A 199 -30.14 13.99 17.11
C VAL A 199 -28.94 13.50 16.32
N LEU A 200 -28.86 12.21 16.00
CA LEU A 200 -27.75 11.63 15.22
C LEU A 200 -27.73 12.12 13.77
N ARG A 201 -28.91 12.35 13.17
CA ARG A 201 -29.09 12.88 11.81
C ARG A 201 -28.74 14.36 11.69
N LYS A 202 -28.71 15.09 12.81
CA LYS A 202 -28.55 16.54 12.81
C LYS A 202 -27.16 16.93 12.32
N LYS A 203 -27.13 17.76 11.27
CA LYS A 203 -25.92 18.43 10.79
C LYS A 203 -25.47 19.50 11.80
N ASP A 204 -24.19 19.85 11.75
CA ASP A 204 -23.66 20.97 12.52
C ASP A 204 -24.27 22.31 12.04
N PRO A 205 -24.08 23.43 12.76
CA PRO A 205 -24.60 24.73 12.34
C PRO A 205 -24.09 25.24 10.98
N SER A 206 -22.98 24.69 10.49
CA SER A 206 -22.38 25.02 9.19
C SER A 206 -22.99 24.18 8.05
N GLY A 207 -23.85 23.20 8.37
CA GLY A 207 -24.43 22.27 7.41
C GLY A 207 -23.55 21.05 7.11
N ASN A 208 -22.43 20.89 7.80
CA ASN A 208 -21.56 19.73 7.68
C ASN A 208 -22.11 18.56 8.50
N VAL A 209 -21.70 17.36 8.10
CA VAL A 209 -21.99 16.16 8.89
C VAL A 209 -21.30 16.27 10.24
N ALA A 210 -22.04 15.94 11.30
CA ALA A 210 -21.51 15.99 12.65
C ALA A 210 -20.38 14.97 12.86
N ASP A 211 -19.39 15.32 13.67
CA ASP A 211 -18.17 14.54 13.87
C ASP A 211 -18.41 13.07 14.22
N HIS A 212 -19.46 12.76 14.99
CA HIS A 212 -19.77 11.39 15.41
C HIS A 212 -20.26 10.48 14.27
N ASN A 213 -20.63 11.05 13.12
CA ASN A 213 -21.03 10.29 11.94
C ASN A 213 -19.84 9.98 11.02
N ILE A 214 -18.69 10.66 11.19
CA ILE A 214 -17.57 10.55 10.26
C ILE A 214 -16.69 9.36 10.66
N LEU A 215 -16.54 8.41 9.75
CA LEU A 215 -15.64 7.26 9.93
C LEU A 215 -14.22 7.61 9.47
N HIS A 216 -14.05 7.99 8.21
CA HIS A 216 -12.73 8.33 7.65
C HIS A 216 -12.84 9.55 6.72
N TYR A 217 -11.74 10.25 6.52
CA TYR A 217 -11.59 11.24 5.45
C TYR A 217 -10.77 10.63 4.32
N VAL A 218 -11.12 10.94 3.09
CA VAL A 218 -10.44 10.40 1.90
C VAL A 218 -10.11 11.52 0.95
N ALA A 219 -8.86 11.58 0.50
CA ALA A 219 -8.39 12.62 -0.41
C ALA A 219 -8.17 12.05 -1.82
N THR A 220 -8.70 12.74 -2.83
CA THR A 220 -8.45 12.46 -4.24
C THR A 220 -7.84 13.68 -4.93
N ALA A 221 -6.77 13.51 -5.69
CA ALA A 221 -6.16 14.57 -6.48
C ALA A 221 -7.12 15.10 -7.56
N LYS A 222 -7.16 16.42 -7.75
CA LYS A 222 -7.96 17.06 -8.82
C LYS A 222 -7.30 16.96 -10.20
N GLU A 223 -5.96 16.95 -10.24
CA GLU A 223 -5.19 16.88 -11.47
C GLU A 223 -4.02 15.89 -11.33
N SER A 224 -3.95 14.85 -12.17
CA SER A 224 -2.90 13.84 -12.07
C SER A 224 -1.46 14.36 -12.30
N LYS A 225 -1.28 15.48 -13.02
CA LYS A 225 0.01 15.91 -13.58
C LYS A 225 0.79 16.94 -12.74
N LEU A 226 0.19 17.54 -11.71
CA LEU A 226 0.78 18.68 -10.99
C LEU A 226 1.58 18.30 -9.73
N TYR A 227 1.66 17.01 -9.37
CA TYR A 227 2.32 16.57 -8.14
C TYR A 227 3.71 15.97 -8.42
N THR A 228 4.72 16.55 -7.78
CA THR A 228 6.18 16.40 -8.00
C THR A 228 6.78 15.06 -7.49
N PRO A 229 8.12 14.88 -7.55
CA PRO A 229 8.88 13.86 -8.28
C PRO A 229 8.84 12.41 -7.74
N ALA A 230 8.15 12.11 -6.63
CA ALA A 230 7.80 10.73 -6.29
C ALA A 230 6.52 10.41 -7.07
N PRO A 231 6.34 9.25 -7.70
CA PRO A 231 5.12 8.95 -8.43
C PRO A 231 4.02 8.92 -7.40
N THR A 232 3.26 10.00 -7.42
CA THR A 232 2.24 10.27 -6.44
C THR A 232 1.14 9.28 -6.73
N CYS A 233 1.15 8.22 -5.94
CA CYS A 233 0.03 7.33 -5.66
C CYS A 233 -1.16 8.12 -5.07
N ALA A 234 -1.40 9.38 -5.46
CA ALA A 234 -2.59 10.11 -5.09
C ALA A 234 -3.75 9.53 -5.91
N PRO A 235 -4.81 9.02 -5.27
CA PRO A 235 -5.99 8.56 -5.98
C PRO A 235 -6.63 9.72 -6.74
N THR A 236 -7.05 9.52 -7.98
CA THR A 236 -7.84 10.49 -8.77
C THR A 236 -9.32 10.10 -8.78
N ASP A 237 -9.62 8.83 -8.53
CA ASP A 237 -10.99 8.31 -8.41
C ASP A 237 -11.06 7.29 -7.27
N LEU A 238 -12.23 7.19 -6.64
CA LEU A 238 -12.42 6.45 -5.40
C LEU A 238 -13.81 5.80 -5.32
N ASN A 239 -13.83 4.54 -4.91
CA ASN A 239 -15.03 3.83 -4.48
C ASN A 239 -14.71 3.03 -3.20
N PHE A 240 -15.71 2.40 -2.58
CA PHE A 240 -15.48 1.51 -1.44
C PHE A 240 -16.49 0.37 -1.40
N GLN A 241 -16.10 -0.68 -0.68
CA GLN A 241 -16.93 -1.86 -0.44
C GLN A 241 -16.49 -2.56 0.84
N SER A 242 -17.37 -3.39 1.38
CA SER A 242 -17.03 -4.36 2.42
C SER A 242 -16.72 -5.72 1.80
N LEU A 243 -15.71 -6.40 2.36
CA LEU A 243 -15.31 -7.76 2.03
C LEU A 243 -15.42 -8.67 3.26
N PRO A 244 -15.84 -9.93 3.08
CA PRO A 244 -15.82 -10.91 4.16
C PRO A 244 -14.38 -11.30 4.51
N PHE A 245 -14.16 -11.69 5.77
CA PHE A 245 -13.05 -12.58 6.10
C PHE A 245 -13.41 -14.01 5.72
N VAL A 246 -12.50 -14.72 5.05
CA VAL A 246 -12.76 -16.02 4.44
C VAL A 246 -11.83 -17.07 5.04
N ILE A 247 -12.37 -18.08 5.73
CA ILE A 247 -11.59 -19.25 6.18
C ILE A 247 -11.74 -20.38 5.16
N GLU A 248 -12.96 -20.59 4.70
CA GLU A 248 -13.37 -21.56 3.68
C GLU A 248 -14.16 -20.87 2.56
N ASP A 249 -14.21 -21.46 1.36
CA ASP A 249 -14.86 -20.81 0.20
C ASP A 249 -16.33 -20.45 0.41
N LYS A 250 -17.05 -21.20 1.24
CA LYS A 250 -18.45 -20.92 1.59
C LYS A 250 -18.61 -19.56 2.32
N ASP A 251 -17.56 -19.08 2.98
CA ASP A 251 -17.59 -17.82 3.75
C ASP A 251 -17.61 -16.60 2.83
N ARG A 252 -17.19 -16.73 1.56
CA ARG A 252 -17.19 -15.65 0.55
C ARG A 252 -18.58 -15.05 0.32
N MET A 253 -19.63 -15.88 0.47
CA MET A 253 -21.02 -15.52 0.25
C MET A 253 -21.83 -15.40 1.54
N GLY A 254 -21.21 -15.67 2.70
CA GLY A 254 -21.88 -15.63 3.99
C GLY A 254 -22.22 -14.20 4.40
N GLU A 255 -23.47 -13.97 4.82
CA GLU A 255 -23.89 -12.73 5.49
C GLU A 255 -23.44 -12.70 6.96
N THR A 256 -23.26 -13.88 7.56
CA THR A 256 -22.70 -14.06 8.89
C THR A 256 -21.19 -14.21 8.77
N GLY A 257 -20.46 -13.12 9.03
CA GLY A 257 -18.99 -13.16 9.04
C GLY A 257 -18.47 -14.19 10.04
N VAL A 258 -17.46 -14.96 9.65
CA VAL A 258 -16.75 -15.89 10.53
C VAL A 258 -16.00 -15.15 11.64
N LEU A 259 -15.69 -15.83 12.74
CA LEU A 259 -15.06 -15.23 13.93
C LEU A 259 -15.82 -13.99 14.43
N GLU A 260 -17.14 -14.10 14.50
CA GLU A 260 -18.08 -13.02 14.87
C GLU A 260 -18.01 -11.80 13.93
N GLY A 261 -17.48 -11.96 12.71
CA GLY A 261 -17.33 -10.89 11.71
C GLY A 261 -16.26 -9.86 12.05
N LYS A 262 -15.50 -10.02 13.14
CA LYS A 262 -14.50 -9.04 13.62
C LYS A 262 -13.40 -8.71 12.59
N ASN A 263 -13.20 -9.59 11.62
CA ASN A 263 -12.15 -9.46 10.62
C ASN A 263 -12.69 -9.16 9.22
N ASN A 264 -14.01 -8.92 9.05
CA ASN A 264 -14.52 -8.35 7.81
C ASN A 264 -13.79 -7.03 7.53
N MET A 265 -13.69 -6.65 6.27
CA MET A 265 -12.80 -5.59 5.82
C MET A 265 -13.57 -4.51 5.08
N LEU A 266 -13.35 -3.25 5.42
CA LEU A 266 -13.73 -2.11 4.59
C LEU A 266 -12.58 -1.83 3.63
N VAL A 267 -12.86 -1.82 2.33
CA VAL A 267 -11.88 -1.65 1.27
C VAL A 267 -12.18 -0.37 0.51
N TYR A 268 -11.21 0.53 0.47
CA TYR A 268 -11.16 1.65 -0.46
C TYR A 268 -10.53 1.20 -1.77
N LEU A 269 -11.25 1.40 -2.86
CA LEU A 269 -10.86 1.09 -4.23
C LEU A 269 -10.39 2.38 -4.89
N GLN A 270 -9.15 2.43 -5.34
CA GLN A 270 -8.50 3.68 -5.75
C GLN A 270 -7.88 3.53 -7.14
N MET A 271 -8.15 4.53 -8.00
CA MET A 271 -7.51 4.68 -9.30
C MET A 271 -6.57 5.89 -9.28
N THR A 272 -5.53 5.86 -10.10
CA THR A 272 -4.55 6.94 -10.26
C THR A 272 -4.51 7.42 -11.70
N ASN A 273 -3.78 8.51 -11.96
CA ASN A 273 -3.48 8.98 -13.32
C ASN A 273 -4.75 9.20 -14.18
N ASP A 274 -5.83 9.67 -13.55
CA ASP A 274 -7.14 9.91 -14.17
C ASP A 274 -7.75 8.66 -14.85
N ARG A 275 -7.29 7.46 -14.46
CA ARG A 275 -7.91 6.21 -14.87
C ARG A 275 -9.32 6.14 -14.30
N LYS A 276 -10.28 5.74 -15.13
CA LYS A 276 -11.69 5.59 -14.73
C LYS A 276 -11.85 4.44 -13.74
N MET A 277 -12.70 4.64 -12.73
CA MET A 277 -13.13 3.57 -11.83
C MET A 277 -13.74 2.39 -12.62
N PRO A 278 -13.26 1.16 -12.40
CA PRO A 278 -13.92 -0.04 -12.92
C PRO A 278 -15.35 -0.19 -12.42
N ASN A 279 -16.24 -0.73 -13.27
CA ASN A 279 -17.62 -1.04 -12.85
C ASN A 279 -17.69 -2.25 -11.92
N ALA A 280 -16.72 -3.16 -12.01
CA ALA A 280 -16.64 -4.34 -11.18
C ALA A 280 -16.03 -4.00 -9.82
N LEU A 281 -16.58 -4.59 -8.77
CA LEU A 281 -16.06 -4.54 -7.42
C LEU A 281 -14.91 -5.55 -7.24
N LEU A 282 -14.12 -5.38 -6.18
CA LEU A 282 -13.05 -6.32 -5.84
C LEU A 282 -13.65 -7.66 -5.38
N GLU A 283 -13.16 -8.75 -5.95
CA GLU A 283 -13.52 -10.10 -5.53
C GLU A 283 -12.69 -10.54 -4.31
N PRO A 284 -13.27 -11.28 -3.35
CA PRO A 284 -12.56 -11.68 -2.13
C PRO A 284 -11.59 -12.85 -2.38
N THR A 285 -10.55 -12.68 -3.19
CA THR A 285 -9.65 -13.79 -3.59
C THR A 285 -8.92 -14.42 -2.40
N ALA A 286 -8.47 -13.59 -1.46
CA ALA A 286 -7.84 -13.96 -0.19
C ALA A 286 -8.06 -12.87 0.88
N ASN A 287 -7.66 -13.13 2.12
CA ASN A 287 -7.76 -12.14 3.20
C ASN A 287 -6.63 -11.11 3.09
N TRP A 288 -7.00 -9.82 3.06
CA TRP A 288 -6.03 -8.73 3.03
C TRP A 288 -5.45 -8.41 4.40
N VAL A 289 -6.22 -8.64 5.47
CA VAL A 289 -5.83 -8.41 6.86
C VAL A 289 -5.98 -9.71 7.64
N MET A 290 -4.95 -10.08 8.38
CA MET A 290 -4.96 -11.26 9.23
C MET A 290 -5.32 -10.88 10.68
N PRO A 291 -6.16 -11.66 11.39
CA PRO A 291 -6.27 -11.54 12.84
C PRO A 291 -4.92 -11.89 13.50
N PRO A 292 -4.65 -11.44 14.74
CA PRO A 292 -3.52 -11.99 15.47
C PRO A 292 -3.75 -13.49 15.71
N PHE A 293 -2.68 -14.28 15.63
CA PHE A 293 -2.76 -15.71 15.93
C PHE A 293 -3.04 -15.96 17.43
N ASP A 294 -2.32 -15.24 18.28
CA ASP A 294 -2.49 -15.23 19.74
C ASP A 294 -2.34 -13.81 20.32
N GLU A 295 -2.45 -13.67 21.64
CA GLU A 295 -2.34 -12.38 22.33
C GLU A 295 -0.95 -11.72 22.23
N THR A 296 0.08 -12.49 21.86
CA THR A 296 1.45 -12.00 21.70
C THR A 296 1.78 -11.63 20.26
N SER A 297 0.97 -12.09 19.32
CA SER A 297 1.15 -11.87 17.90
C SER A 297 0.88 -10.42 17.54
N GLU A 298 1.70 -9.88 16.64
CA GLU A 298 1.48 -8.54 16.10
C GLU A 298 0.09 -8.44 15.49
N THR A 299 -0.61 -7.39 15.87
CA THR A 299 -1.95 -7.09 15.35
C THR A 299 -1.84 -5.96 14.34
N TYR A 300 -2.40 -6.20 13.16
CA TYR A 300 -2.49 -5.19 12.10
C TYR A 300 -3.93 -4.69 11.99
N ASP A 301 -4.06 -3.38 11.76
CA ASP A 301 -5.35 -2.72 11.65
C ASP A 301 -5.87 -2.76 10.21
N GLY A 302 -4.95 -2.79 9.24
CA GLY A 302 -5.25 -2.76 7.82
C GLY A 302 -4.10 -3.22 6.94
N THR A 303 -4.31 -3.10 5.63
CA THR A 303 -3.29 -3.28 4.58
C THR A 303 -3.49 -2.22 3.51
N VAL A 304 -2.42 -1.56 3.09
CA VAL A 304 -2.37 -0.83 1.82
C VAL A 304 -1.80 -1.73 0.74
N CYS A 305 -2.31 -1.63 -0.47
CA CYS A 305 -1.78 -2.31 -1.64
C CYS A 305 -1.54 -1.30 -2.76
N LEU A 306 -0.36 -1.32 -3.37
CA LEU A 306 -0.06 -0.60 -4.61
C LEU A 306 0.17 -1.61 -5.72
N SER A 307 -0.52 -1.46 -6.85
CA SER A 307 -0.42 -2.42 -7.95
C SER A 307 1.00 -2.51 -8.51
N LYS A 308 1.35 -3.68 -9.07
CA LYS A 308 2.63 -3.87 -9.79
C LYS A 308 2.88 -2.77 -10.81
N ALA A 309 1.85 -2.42 -11.58
CA ALA A 309 1.92 -1.39 -12.61
C ALA A 309 2.22 0.00 -12.02
N THR A 310 1.67 0.32 -10.85
CA THR A 310 1.85 1.63 -10.20
C THR A 310 3.20 1.74 -9.51
N PHE A 311 3.53 0.77 -8.65
CA PHE A 311 4.72 0.85 -7.81
C PHE A 311 5.93 0.19 -8.46
N LEU A 312 5.84 -1.08 -8.85
CA LEU A 312 7.02 -1.79 -9.33
C LEU A 312 7.45 -1.27 -10.72
N GLU A 313 6.55 -1.30 -11.69
CA GLU A 313 6.83 -0.91 -13.08
C GLU A 313 6.77 0.61 -13.29
N GLY A 314 5.91 1.31 -12.56
CA GLY A 314 5.72 2.76 -12.70
C GLY A 314 6.71 3.61 -11.91
N LEU A 315 7.26 3.10 -10.80
CA LEU A 315 8.21 3.82 -9.93
C LEU A 315 9.57 3.15 -9.88
N LEU A 316 9.60 1.93 -9.32
CA LEU A 316 10.85 1.36 -8.82
C LEU A 316 11.79 0.95 -9.95
N LEU A 317 11.28 0.22 -10.96
CA LEU A 317 12.10 -0.23 -12.08
C LEU A 317 12.67 0.95 -12.89
N PRO A 318 11.88 1.97 -13.31
CA PRO A 318 12.42 3.15 -14.01
C PRO A 318 13.52 3.88 -13.22
N ARG A 319 13.39 3.99 -11.89
CA ARG A 319 14.44 4.57 -11.05
C ARG A 319 15.72 3.73 -11.04
N LEU A 320 15.58 2.40 -11.04
CA LEU A 320 16.72 1.48 -11.08
C LEU A 320 17.35 1.35 -12.48
N GLU A 321 16.70 1.79 -13.57
CA GLU A 321 17.28 1.81 -14.92
C GLU A 321 18.53 2.69 -15.01
N HIS A 322 18.70 3.64 -14.09
CA HIS A 322 19.93 4.41 -13.99
C HIS A 322 21.15 3.50 -13.79
N LEU A 323 21.03 2.42 -13.02
CA LEU A 323 22.11 1.44 -12.85
C LEU A 323 22.47 0.74 -14.17
N ASN A 324 21.47 0.45 -15.01
CA ASN A 324 21.71 -0.09 -16.35
C ASN A 324 22.48 0.90 -17.22
N SER A 325 22.07 2.17 -17.18
CA SER A 325 22.79 3.22 -17.88
C SER A 325 24.23 3.35 -17.39
N GLU A 326 24.46 3.44 -16.08
CA GLU A 326 25.78 3.64 -15.45
C GLU A 326 26.72 2.45 -15.63
N SER A 327 26.22 1.22 -15.66
CA SER A 327 27.06 0.03 -15.78
C SER A 327 27.34 -0.39 -17.23
N THR A 328 26.71 0.25 -18.22
CA THR A 328 26.83 -0.16 -19.62
C THR A 328 28.14 0.33 -20.21
N TRP A 329 28.90 -0.59 -20.81
CA TRP A 329 30.09 -0.25 -21.60
C TRP A 329 29.70 0.11 -23.04
N VAL A 330 30.19 1.26 -23.50
CA VAL A 330 30.08 1.72 -24.88
C VAL A 330 31.46 1.69 -25.51
N VAL A 331 31.64 0.83 -26.52
CA VAL A 331 32.81 0.88 -27.39
C VAL A 331 32.71 2.09 -28.31
N ASP A 332 33.66 3.02 -28.24
CA ASP A 332 33.69 4.21 -29.08
C ASP A 332 34.52 3.96 -30.34
N GLU A 333 35.68 3.34 -30.17
CA GLU A 333 36.65 3.10 -31.22
C GLU A 333 37.34 1.74 -31.03
N ALA A 334 37.41 0.97 -32.10
CA ALA A 334 38.29 -0.20 -32.21
C ALA A 334 38.78 -0.24 -33.65
N TRP A 335 40.02 0.20 -33.88
CA TRP A 335 40.60 0.23 -35.22
C TRP A 335 42.12 0.06 -35.18
N TRP A 336 42.69 -0.27 -36.34
CA TRP A 336 44.13 -0.25 -36.57
C TRP A 336 44.48 0.39 -37.92
N LYS A 337 45.73 0.82 -38.07
CA LYS A 337 46.28 1.29 -39.33
C LYS A 337 47.77 1.01 -39.42
N ALA A 338 48.20 0.56 -40.59
CA ALA A 338 49.62 0.47 -40.93
C ALA A 338 50.21 1.87 -41.10
N ARG A 339 51.39 2.11 -40.51
CA ARG A 339 52.26 3.24 -40.78
C ARG A 339 53.58 2.73 -41.37
N ASP A 340 54.32 3.62 -42.01
CA ASP A 340 55.65 3.34 -42.58
C ASP A 340 55.68 2.08 -43.45
N ALA A 341 54.80 1.99 -44.45
CA ALA A 341 54.69 0.82 -45.35
C ALA A 341 54.46 -0.54 -44.65
N GLY A 342 53.91 -0.54 -43.43
CA GLY A 342 53.62 -1.75 -42.64
C GLY A 342 54.70 -2.12 -41.62
N PHE A 343 55.73 -1.31 -41.45
CA PHE A 343 56.77 -1.52 -40.41
C PHE A 343 56.33 -1.07 -39.02
N THR A 344 55.38 -0.14 -38.94
CA THR A 344 54.78 0.31 -37.68
C THR A 344 53.26 0.18 -37.79
N ASN A 345 52.60 -0.16 -36.67
CA ASN A 345 51.14 -0.23 -36.63
C ASN A 345 50.66 0.70 -35.53
N GLU A 346 49.62 1.47 -35.83
CA GLU A 346 48.86 2.19 -34.83
C GLU A 346 47.53 1.50 -34.65
N TYR A 347 47.06 1.46 -33.41
CA TYR A 347 45.75 0.96 -33.07
C TYR A 347 45.15 1.88 -32.02
N GLN A 348 43.84 1.90 -31.99
CA GLN A 348 43.07 2.58 -30.96
C GLN A 348 41.98 1.63 -30.52
N VAL A 349 41.94 1.37 -29.22
CA VAL A 349 40.83 0.68 -28.60
C VAL A 349 40.37 1.54 -27.44
N TYR A 350 39.17 2.07 -27.54
CA TYR A 350 38.63 3.00 -26.56
C TYR A 350 37.12 2.79 -26.42
N GLY A 351 36.68 2.94 -25.18
CA GLY A 351 35.29 2.96 -24.82
C GLY A 351 35.14 3.64 -23.47
N HIS A 352 33.90 3.87 -23.09
CA HIS A 352 33.57 4.47 -21.82
C HIS A 352 32.46 3.69 -21.12
N LEU A 353 32.39 3.89 -19.81
CA LEU A 353 31.36 3.33 -18.96
C LEU A 353 30.29 4.39 -18.71
N GLY A 354 29.02 3.99 -18.80
CA GLY A 354 27.90 4.89 -18.58
C GLY A 354 27.36 5.46 -19.89
N LEU A 355 26.05 5.35 -20.12
CA LEU A 355 25.42 5.92 -21.32
C LEU A 355 25.34 7.45 -21.23
N THR A 356 25.91 8.14 -22.21
CA THR A 356 25.76 9.58 -22.37
C THR A 356 24.44 9.94 -23.08
N ALA A 357 24.08 11.23 -23.11
CA ALA A 357 22.95 11.70 -23.89
C ALA A 357 23.08 11.39 -25.39
N LYS A 358 24.32 11.42 -25.91
CA LYS A 358 24.63 11.12 -27.31
C LYS A 358 24.42 9.63 -27.62
N ASP A 359 24.82 8.74 -26.72
CA ASP A 359 24.65 7.29 -26.94
C ASP A 359 23.19 6.91 -27.04
N LYS A 360 22.32 7.57 -26.25
CA LYS A 360 20.87 7.37 -26.28
C LYS A 360 20.20 7.82 -27.59
N GLU A 361 20.90 8.55 -28.46
CA GLU A 361 20.42 8.83 -29.82
C GLU A 361 20.51 7.59 -30.73
N ASN A 362 21.44 6.68 -30.44
CA ASN A 362 21.61 5.40 -31.14
C ASN A 362 20.53 4.41 -30.69
N ASP A 363 19.80 3.84 -31.65
CA ASP A 363 18.74 2.85 -31.40
C ASP A 363 19.19 1.66 -30.54
N HIS A 364 20.47 1.29 -30.58
CA HIS A 364 21.04 0.23 -29.77
C HIS A 364 20.94 0.50 -28.25
N PHE A 365 21.10 1.76 -27.82
CA PHE A 365 21.14 2.14 -26.40
C PHE A 365 19.84 2.79 -25.91
N LYS A 366 18.80 2.89 -26.75
CA LYS A 366 17.53 3.51 -26.38
C LYS A 366 16.78 2.73 -25.29
N ASP A 367 16.87 1.41 -25.31
CA ASP A 367 16.18 0.54 -24.35
C ASP A 367 17.11 0.15 -23.20
N CYS A 368 17.00 0.87 -22.08
CA CYS A 368 17.67 0.55 -20.82
C CYS A 368 16.74 -0.15 -19.81
N GLY A 369 15.55 -0.54 -20.27
CA GLY A 369 14.48 -1.04 -19.41
C GLY A 369 14.76 -2.42 -18.85
N TRP A 370 14.25 -2.64 -17.64
CA TRP A 370 14.26 -3.96 -17.00
C TRP A 370 13.24 -4.89 -17.64
N LYS A 371 13.66 -6.11 -18.01
CA LYS A 371 12.78 -7.11 -18.63
C LYS A 371 12.52 -8.25 -17.67
N LEU A 372 11.26 -8.59 -17.42
CA LEU A 372 10.91 -9.75 -16.60
C LEU A 372 11.39 -11.03 -17.32
N VAL A 373 12.24 -11.82 -16.66
CA VAL A 373 12.79 -13.07 -17.22
C VAL A 373 12.27 -14.32 -16.51
N SER A 374 11.89 -14.22 -15.24
CA SER A 374 11.28 -15.36 -14.52
C SER A 374 10.40 -14.90 -13.36
N GLN A 375 9.41 -15.73 -13.04
CA GLN A 375 8.59 -15.62 -11.84
C GLN A 375 8.35 -17.03 -11.29
N GLU A 376 9.27 -17.49 -10.44
CA GLU A 376 9.28 -18.87 -9.93
C GLU A 376 9.76 -18.89 -8.48
N ASN A 377 9.36 -19.91 -7.73
CA ASN A 377 9.82 -20.18 -6.36
C ASN A 377 9.72 -18.98 -5.41
N GLY A 378 8.64 -18.19 -5.51
CA GLY A 378 8.43 -17.04 -4.62
C GLY A 378 9.33 -15.85 -4.96
N THR A 379 9.85 -15.75 -6.19
CA THR A 379 10.71 -14.64 -6.60
C THR A 379 10.39 -14.17 -8.01
N ARG A 380 10.51 -12.86 -8.25
CA ARG A 380 10.54 -12.25 -9.59
C ARG A 380 11.94 -11.82 -9.94
N LYS A 381 12.36 -12.16 -11.15
CA LYS A 381 13.66 -11.78 -11.69
C LYS A 381 13.47 -10.90 -12.91
N TYR A 382 14.05 -9.71 -12.85
CA TYR A 382 14.19 -8.82 -13.99
C TYR A 382 15.65 -8.78 -14.45
N GLU A 383 15.88 -8.64 -15.74
CA GLU A 383 17.20 -8.65 -16.34
C GLU A 383 17.35 -7.50 -17.33
N TYR A 384 18.55 -6.95 -17.37
CA TYR A 384 19.02 -6.07 -18.44
C TYR A 384 20.28 -6.69 -19.04
N LYS A 385 20.33 -6.78 -20.37
CA LYS A 385 21.48 -7.30 -21.12
C LYS A 385 21.81 -6.35 -22.26
N ASN A 386 23.07 -5.96 -22.36
CA ASN A 386 23.58 -5.21 -23.49
C ASN A 386 24.91 -5.77 -23.99
N THR A 387 25.11 -5.75 -25.29
CA THR A 387 26.39 -6.13 -25.91
C THR A 387 26.70 -5.17 -27.04
N HIS A 388 27.74 -4.34 -26.86
CA HIS A 388 28.21 -3.42 -27.89
C HIS A 388 29.60 -3.82 -28.35
N ARG A 389 29.77 -3.99 -29.66
CA ARG A 389 31.02 -4.39 -30.28
C ARG A 389 31.34 -3.53 -31.48
N ILE A 390 32.56 -3.05 -31.55
CA ILE A 390 33.15 -2.48 -32.77
C ILE A 390 34.32 -3.37 -33.16
N ASP A 391 34.42 -3.65 -34.45
CA ASP A 391 35.43 -4.52 -35.05
C ASP A 391 36.06 -3.81 -36.25
N ASP A 392 37.36 -4.01 -36.38
CA ASP A 392 38.18 -3.66 -37.52
C ASP A 392 38.91 -4.94 -37.94
N ASP A 393 38.43 -5.55 -39.02
CA ASP A 393 38.90 -6.82 -39.55
C ASP A 393 39.63 -6.68 -40.90
N HIS A 394 40.05 -5.46 -41.27
CA HIS A 394 40.65 -5.23 -42.57
C HIS A 394 42.17 -5.42 -42.53
N GLY A 395 42.74 -6.08 -43.56
CA GLY A 395 44.18 -6.22 -43.74
C GLY A 395 44.83 -7.32 -42.89
N LEU A 396 46.01 -7.06 -42.33
CA LEU A 396 46.80 -8.06 -41.58
C LEU A 396 46.40 -8.16 -40.11
N TRP A 397 45.73 -7.14 -39.56
CA TRP A 397 45.29 -7.16 -38.17
C TRP A 397 43.78 -7.27 -38.07
N ARG A 398 43.34 -7.83 -36.95
CA ARG A 398 41.97 -7.79 -36.48
C ARG A 398 41.97 -7.18 -35.10
N VAL A 399 41.24 -6.10 -34.91
CA VAL A 399 41.10 -5.42 -33.63
C VAL A 399 39.63 -5.27 -33.33
N TYR A 400 39.19 -5.78 -32.18
CA TYR A 400 37.86 -5.48 -31.69
C TYR A 400 37.86 -5.21 -30.20
N GLN A 401 36.84 -4.48 -29.79
CA GLN A 401 36.43 -4.43 -28.40
C GLN A 401 34.95 -4.76 -28.30
N GLU A 402 34.61 -5.54 -27.29
CA GLU A 402 33.25 -5.96 -26.99
C GLU A 402 32.97 -5.67 -25.51
N GLY A 403 31.99 -4.82 -25.25
CA GLY A 403 31.42 -4.58 -23.94
C GLY A 403 30.17 -5.43 -23.74
N ARG A 404 30.14 -6.26 -22.70
CA ARG A 404 29.00 -7.08 -22.29
C ARG A 404 28.53 -6.64 -20.92
N THR A 405 27.28 -6.19 -20.83
CA THR A 405 26.65 -5.79 -19.56
C THR A 405 25.48 -6.72 -19.28
N THR A 406 25.37 -7.20 -18.05
CA THR A 406 24.24 -8.01 -17.59
C THR A 406 23.94 -7.63 -16.16
N ASN A 407 22.75 -7.08 -15.93
CA ASN A 407 22.26 -6.74 -14.61
C ASN A 407 20.98 -7.53 -14.30
N THR A 408 20.72 -7.73 -13.02
CA THR A 408 19.60 -8.50 -12.51
C THR A 408 19.01 -7.83 -11.29
N ILE A 409 17.68 -7.78 -11.23
CA ILE A 409 16.92 -7.48 -10.02
C ILE A 409 16.18 -8.74 -9.60
N THR A 410 16.26 -9.09 -8.31
CA THR A 410 15.48 -10.17 -7.70
C THR A 410 14.59 -9.59 -6.60
N ILE A 411 13.27 -9.78 -6.74
CA ILE A 411 12.26 -9.31 -5.80
C ILE A 411 11.58 -10.51 -5.16
N PRO A 412 11.59 -10.65 -3.82
CA PRO A 412 10.92 -11.74 -3.14
C PRO A 412 9.41 -11.53 -3.04
N GLU A 413 8.66 -12.63 -3.05
CA GLU A 413 7.27 -12.68 -2.61
C GLU A 413 7.24 -12.76 -1.07
N GLY A 414 6.47 -11.89 -0.44
CA GLY A 414 6.30 -11.80 1.00
C GLY A 414 7.47 -11.11 1.71
N LEU A 415 7.69 -11.54 2.95
CA LEU A 415 8.76 -11.11 3.83
C LEU A 415 9.68 -12.31 4.11
N ASP A 416 10.94 -12.03 4.37
CA ASP A 416 11.90 -13.04 4.82
C ASP A 416 11.66 -13.47 6.29
N SER A 417 12.46 -14.41 6.78
CA SER A 417 12.39 -14.90 8.17
C SER A 417 12.69 -13.82 9.22
N SER A 418 13.29 -12.69 8.82
CA SER A 418 13.55 -11.52 9.65
C SER A 418 12.47 -10.45 9.49
N SER A 419 11.34 -10.76 8.86
CA SER A 419 10.23 -9.83 8.55
C SER A 419 10.62 -8.67 7.63
N LYS A 420 11.59 -8.84 6.73
CA LYS A 420 12.04 -7.81 5.78
C LYS A 420 11.74 -8.21 4.34
N SER A 421 11.55 -7.21 3.47
CA SER A 421 11.56 -7.43 2.02
C SER A 421 12.87 -6.91 1.46
N LYS A 422 13.75 -7.83 1.06
CA LYS A 422 15.07 -7.53 0.50
C LYS A 422 15.04 -7.71 -1.01
N ILE A 423 15.15 -6.61 -1.73
CA ILE A 423 15.30 -6.56 -3.18
C ILE A 423 16.79 -6.57 -3.49
N ASP A 424 17.23 -7.62 -4.15
CA ASP A 424 18.63 -7.79 -4.53
C ASP A 424 18.85 -7.26 -5.94
N VAL A 425 19.92 -6.47 -6.10
CA VAL A 425 20.32 -5.94 -7.40
C VAL A 425 21.78 -6.28 -7.61
N GLU A 426 22.07 -6.98 -8.70
CA GLU A 426 23.42 -7.41 -9.02
C GLU A 426 23.70 -7.21 -10.50
N GLY A 427 24.97 -7.10 -10.86
CA GLY A 427 25.32 -6.95 -12.25
C GLY A 427 26.76 -7.27 -12.55
N SER A 428 27.05 -7.28 -13.85
CA SER A 428 28.38 -7.50 -14.36
C SER A 428 28.60 -6.75 -15.67
N THR A 429 29.79 -6.16 -15.79
CA THR A 429 30.27 -5.52 -17.01
C THR A 429 31.61 -6.15 -17.36
N ALA A 430 31.69 -6.76 -18.54
CA ALA A 430 32.87 -7.40 -19.06
C ALA A 430 33.28 -6.74 -20.38
N VAL A 431 34.50 -6.22 -20.42
CA VAL A 431 35.11 -5.60 -21.60
C VAL A 431 36.19 -6.54 -22.11
N GLU A 432 35.97 -7.09 -23.28
CA GLU A 432 36.93 -7.92 -23.99
C GLU A 432 37.60 -7.06 -25.06
N THR A 433 38.93 -7.00 -25.02
CA THR A 433 39.75 -6.41 -26.08
C THR A 433 40.53 -7.52 -26.76
N TYR A 434 40.46 -7.55 -28.07
CA TYR A 434 41.09 -8.57 -28.89
C TYR A 434 41.92 -7.93 -29.98
N MET A 435 43.12 -8.47 -30.16
CA MET A 435 44.02 -8.12 -31.23
C MET A 435 44.57 -9.41 -31.85
N HIS A 436 44.57 -9.50 -33.16
CA HIS A 436 45.16 -10.61 -33.88
C HIS A 436 45.94 -10.16 -35.10
N LEU A 437 47.17 -10.63 -35.25
CA LEU A 437 47.95 -10.54 -36.49
C LEU A 437 47.77 -11.84 -37.30
N ASP A 438 47.05 -11.72 -38.41
CA ASP A 438 46.79 -12.81 -39.34
C ASP A 438 48.12 -13.35 -39.91
N GLY A 439 48.25 -14.68 -39.94
CA GLY A 439 49.46 -15.36 -40.43
C GLY A 439 50.50 -15.71 -39.35
N MET A 440 50.37 -15.22 -38.11
CA MET A 440 51.26 -15.58 -36.99
C MET A 440 50.73 -16.69 -36.06
N GLY A 441 49.56 -17.27 -36.39
CA GLY A 441 48.93 -18.33 -35.58
C GLY A 441 48.54 -17.85 -34.18
N GLU A 442 48.55 -18.74 -33.18
CA GLU A 442 48.17 -18.40 -31.80
C GLU A 442 49.11 -17.38 -31.14
N ILE A 443 50.37 -17.30 -31.56
CA ILE A 443 51.34 -16.34 -31.01
C ILE A 443 50.99 -14.89 -31.41
N GLY A 444 50.27 -14.73 -32.52
CA GLY A 444 49.78 -13.43 -32.98
C GLY A 444 48.43 -13.05 -32.38
N LYS A 445 47.88 -13.78 -31.41
CA LYS A 445 46.59 -13.48 -30.77
C LYS A 445 46.81 -12.91 -29.39
N THR A 446 46.04 -11.90 -29.04
CA THR A 446 45.98 -11.33 -27.71
C THR A 446 44.52 -11.10 -27.37
N LYS A 447 44.12 -11.65 -26.23
CA LYS A 447 42.78 -11.45 -25.69
C LYS A 447 42.91 -11.05 -24.24
N CYS A 448 42.38 -9.89 -23.90
CA CYS A 448 42.35 -9.42 -22.54
C CYS A 448 40.91 -9.08 -22.15
N THR A 449 40.51 -9.50 -20.96
CA THR A 449 39.16 -9.27 -20.43
C THR A 449 39.24 -8.57 -19.10
N VAL A 450 38.64 -7.38 -19.00
CA VAL A 450 38.34 -6.71 -17.73
C VAL A 450 36.90 -7.04 -17.38
N LYS A 451 36.67 -7.72 -16.26
CA LYS A 451 35.32 -7.99 -15.77
C LYS A 451 35.14 -7.38 -14.40
N CYS A 452 34.07 -6.63 -14.21
CA CYS A 452 33.61 -6.20 -12.90
C CYS A 452 32.23 -6.77 -12.63
N THR A 453 32.04 -7.27 -11.43
CA THR A 453 30.75 -7.68 -10.88
C THR A 453 30.40 -6.76 -9.73
N TRP A 454 29.12 -6.54 -9.49
CA TRP A 454 28.68 -5.71 -8.37
C TRP A 454 27.38 -6.24 -7.76
N VAL A 455 27.19 -5.96 -6.47
CA VAL A 455 25.99 -6.33 -5.72
C VAL A 455 25.54 -5.17 -4.85
N ALA A 456 24.25 -4.89 -4.86
CA ALA A 456 23.55 -3.88 -4.07
C ALA A 456 22.23 -4.48 -3.54
N SER A 457 21.61 -3.83 -2.58
CA SER A 457 20.26 -4.23 -2.14
C SER A 457 19.47 -3.06 -1.60
N LEU A 458 18.16 -3.14 -1.81
CA LEU A 458 17.15 -2.27 -1.20
C LEU A 458 16.35 -3.12 -0.21
N ILE A 459 16.25 -2.66 1.03
CA ILE A 459 15.59 -3.38 2.11
C ILE A 459 14.46 -2.52 2.64
N LEU A 460 13.24 -3.04 2.55
CA LEU A 460 12.08 -2.54 3.26
C LEU A 460 12.01 -3.29 4.58
N ASP A 461 12.40 -2.61 5.66
CA ASP A 461 12.42 -3.15 7.02
C ASP A 461 11.22 -2.61 7.81
N GLY A 462 11.00 -3.18 8.99
CA GLY A 462 9.99 -2.72 9.92
C GLY A 462 10.21 -1.27 10.39
N VAL A 463 9.40 -0.84 11.36
CA VAL A 463 9.30 0.57 11.73
C VAL A 463 10.42 1.10 12.62
N ASP A 464 10.85 2.33 12.32
CA ASP A 464 11.53 3.25 13.22
C ASP A 464 10.63 4.48 13.44
N GLU A 465 10.28 4.80 14.68
CA GLU A 465 9.44 5.96 15.07
C GLU A 465 8.06 6.14 14.37
N GLY A 466 7.48 5.06 13.86
CA GLY A 466 6.20 5.10 13.13
C GLY A 466 6.32 5.33 11.62
N ALA A 467 7.50 5.13 11.03
CA ALA A 467 7.71 5.14 9.58
C ALA A 467 8.43 3.86 9.11
N LEU A 468 8.12 3.40 7.89
CA LEU A 468 8.80 2.26 7.28
C LEU A 468 10.28 2.58 7.09
N LYS A 469 11.17 1.73 7.62
CA LYS A 469 12.61 1.93 7.48
C LYS A 469 13.10 1.42 6.12
N VAL A 470 13.61 2.33 5.30
CA VAL A 470 14.20 2.00 4.00
C VAL A 470 15.73 2.01 4.13
N THR A 471 16.36 0.87 3.84
CA THR A 471 17.83 0.75 3.82
C THR A 471 18.30 0.46 2.40
N VAL A 472 19.26 1.24 1.92
CA VAL A 472 19.94 1.00 0.64
C VAL A 472 21.39 0.66 0.92
N ASN A 473 21.81 -0.53 0.50
CA ASN A 473 23.20 -0.95 0.52
C ASN A 473 23.84 -0.58 -0.81
N ASN A 474 24.79 0.34 -0.79
CA ASN A 474 25.50 0.79 -1.99
C ASN A 474 26.22 -0.37 -2.71
N PRO A 475 26.42 -0.28 -4.03
CA PRO A 475 27.02 -1.34 -4.82
C PRO A 475 28.43 -1.66 -4.32
N LYS A 476 28.68 -2.94 -4.06
CA LYS A 476 30.02 -3.46 -3.78
C LYS A 476 30.58 -4.09 -5.04
N THR A 477 31.64 -3.49 -5.58
CA THR A 477 32.27 -3.94 -6.83
C THR A 477 33.36 -4.98 -6.55
N THR A 478 33.56 -5.91 -7.48
CA THR A 478 34.66 -6.87 -7.49
C THR A 478 35.16 -6.99 -8.92
N MET A 479 36.46 -6.84 -9.12
CA MET A 479 37.08 -6.80 -10.43
C MET A 479 38.00 -8.01 -10.63
N SER A 480 37.97 -8.58 -11.83
CA SER A 480 38.89 -9.60 -12.30
C SER A 480 39.47 -9.20 -13.65
N LEU A 481 40.77 -9.45 -13.82
CA LEU A 481 41.50 -9.22 -15.06
C LEU A 481 42.01 -10.55 -15.59
N GLU A 482 41.64 -10.90 -16.80
CA GLU A 482 42.25 -11.97 -17.57
C GLU A 482 43.14 -11.32 -18.63
N ASP A 483 44.45 -11.50 -18.51
CA ASP A 483 45.45 -10.87 -19.38
C ASP A 483 46.29 -11.95 -20.05
N ASP A 484 46.19 -12.05 -21.37
CA ASP A 484 47.06 -12.91 -22.15
C ASP A 484 48.43 -12.25 -22.35
N LYS A 485 49.39 -12.69 -21.53
CA LYS A 485 50.78 -12.19 -21.53
C LYS A 485 51.57 -12.56 -22.79
N SER A 486 50.97 -13.28 -23.73
CA SER A 486 51.58 -13.66 -25.02
C SER A 486 52.03 -12.44 -25.83
N PHE A 487 51.44 -11.26 -25.60
CA PHE A 487 51.74 -10.04 -26.34
C PHE A 487 51.87 -8.84 -25.38
N ARG A 488 53.05 -8.20 -25.38
CA ARG A 488 53.39 -7.12 -24.43
C ARG A 488 52.95 -5.75 -24.94
N TYR A 489 51.67 -5.42 -24.79
CA TYR A 489 51.23 -4.03 -24.75
C TYR A 489 50.82 -3.69 -23.32
N PRO A 490 51.78 -3.32 -22.45
CA PRO A 490 51.45 -2.86 -21.11
C PRO A 490 50.47 -1.68 -21.23
N ASP A 491 49.49 -1.64 -20.34
CA ASP A 491 48.63 -0.48 -20.08
C ASP A 491 47.46 -0.24 -21.06
N ILE A 492 47.25 -1.07 -22.10
CA ILE A 492 46.08 -0.91 -23.01
C ILE A 492 44.74 -1.00 -22.27
N LEU A 493 44.71 -1.71 -21.14
CA LEU A 493 43.53 -1.89 -20.31
C LEU A 493 43.46 -0.94 -19.12
N ASP A 494 44.50 -0.14 -18.85
CA ASP A 494 44.52 0.72 -17.67
C ASP A 494 43.36 1.73 -17.66
N PRO A 495 43.02 2.41 -18.77
CA PRO A 495 41.86 3.30 -18.81
C PRO A 495 40.53 2.57 -18.58
N THR A 496 40.38 1.36 -19.14
CA THR A 496 39.20 0.51 -18.95
C THR A 496 39.09 0.08 -17.48
N LYS A 497 40.21 -0.36 -16.90
CA LYS A 497 40.31 -0.78 -15.50
C LYS A 497 39.99 0.39 -14.57
N GLU A 498 40.53 1.57 -14.82
CA GLU A 498 40.26 2.77 -14.03
C GLU A 498 38.79 3.16 -14.11
N SER A 499 38.21 3.19 -15.32
CA SER A 499 36.79 3.52 -15.53
C SER A 499 35.87 2.54 -14.81
N VAL A 500 36.15 1.24 -14.93
CA VAL A 500 35.39 0.18 -14.27
C VAL A 500 35.59 0.17 -12.75
N THR A 501 36.78 0.52 -12.24
CA THR A 501 37.05 0.61 -10.79
C THR A 501 36.28 1.77 -10.15
N LYS A 502 36.04 2.84 -10.90
CA LYS A 502 35.26 4.00 -10.45
C LYS A 502 33.75 3.82 -10.64
N MET A 503 33.32 2.69 -11.21
CA MET A 503 31.91 2.35 -11.39
C MET A 503 31.17 2.45 -10.05
N PHE A 504 30.13 3.29 -10.00
CA PHE A 504 29.30 3.58 -8.83
C PHE A 504 29.92 4.42 -7.70
N ASN A 505 31.08 5.06 -7.89
CA ASN A 505 31.59 6.00 -6.88
C ASN A 505 30.61 7.16 -6.60
N ASP A 506 29.81 7.54 -7.59
CA ASP A 506 28.80 8.60 -7.52
C ASP A 506 27.36 8.08 -7.75
N SER A 507 27.08 6.80 -7.45
CA SER A 507 25.81 6.17 -7.85
C SER A 507 24.55 6.89 -7.34
N GLY A 508 23.57 7.10 -8.21
CA GLY A 508 22.27 7.70 -7.90
C GLY A 508 21.34 6.89 -6.98
N LEU A 509 21.81 5.80 -6.36
CA LEU A 509 21.00 4.95 -5.46
C LEU A 509 20.50 5.69 -4.21
N HIS A 510 21.17 6.78 -3.82
CA HIS A 510 20.71 7.65 -2.74
C HIS A 510 19.38 8.33 -3.03
N ASP A 511 19.07 8.63 -4.30
CA ASP A 511 17.83 9.28 -4.69
C ASP A 511 16.64 8.33 -4.52
N ILE A 512 16.83 7.04 -4.80
CA ILE A 512 15.80 6.00 -4.61
C ILE A 512 15.42 5.87 -3.14
N LYS A 513 16.41 5.95 -2.25
CA LYS A 513 16.15 5.94 -0.81
C LYS A 513 15.23 7.10 -0.42
N ALA A 514 15.57 8.32 -0.84
CA ALA A 514 14.80 9.51 -0.52
C ALA A 514 13.38 9.46 -1.09
N ASP A 515 13.21 8.97 -2.33
CA ASP A 515 11.90 8.79 -2.96
C ASP A 515 11.02 7.79 -2.17
N LEU A 516 11.59 6.65 -1.76
CA LEU A 516 10.86 5.63 -0.99
C LEU A 516 10.57 6.08 0.45
N GLU A 517 11.50 6.76 1.10
CA GLU A 517 11.27 7.38 2.41
C GLU A 517 10.18 8.44 2.31
N ALA A 518 10.18 9.28 1.26
CA ALA A 518 9.12 10.25 1.05
C ALA A 518 7.75 9.58 0.85
N LEU A 519 7.70 8.45 0.13
CA LEU A 519 6.45 7.69 -0.12
C LEU A 519 5.91 7.01 1.15
N PHE A 520 6.79 6.47 2.00
CA PHE A 520 6.38 5.67 3.17
C PHE A 520 6.55 6.39 4.53
N SER A 521 7.03 7.62 4.54
CA SER A 521 7.19 8.41 5.76
C SER A 521 5.85 8.93 6.27
N GLY A 522 5.66 8.88 7.58
CA GLY A 522 4.51 9.46 8.25
C GLY A 522 3.21 8.68 8.05
N SER A 523 2.10 9.42 8.01
CA SER A 523 0.76 8.84 7.91
C SER A 523 0.45 8.42 6.47
N TRP A 524 -0.11 7.23 6.27
CA TRP A 524 -0.59 6.80 4.95
C TRP A 524 -1.59 7.83 4.39
N SER A 525 -1.24 8.46 3.27
CA SER A 525 -1.62 9.86 3.03
C SER A 525 -2.93 10.11 2.29
N PHE A 526 -3.85 9.13 2.19
CA PHE A 526 -5.09 9.34 1.42
C PHE A 526 -6.36 8.79 2.07
N VAL A 527 -6.25 7.99 3.13
CA VAL A 527 -7.37 7.55 3.97
C VAL A 527 -7.00 7.85 5.42
N PHE A 528 -7.60 8.90 5.96
CA PHE A 528 -7.32 9.41 7.29
C PHE A 528 -8.40 8.98 8.25
N SER A 529 -8.03 8.45 9.41
CA SER A 529 -9.00 8.18 10.45
C SER A 529 -9.26 9.40 11.32
N GLN A 530 -10.44 9.47 11.91
CA GLN A 530 -10.78 10.55 12.82
C GLN A 530 -10.01 10.37 14.15
N GLY A 531 -8.96 11.18 14.34
CA GLY A 531 -8.20 11.25 15.59
C GLY A 531 -7.06 10.23 15.73
N ARG A 532 -6.82 9.36 14.73
CA ARG A 532 -5.66 8.47 14.69
C ARG A 532 -5.03 8.44 13.31
N ASP A 533 -3.72 8.24 13.28
CA ASP A 533 -2.96 8.13 12.04
C ASP A 533 -2.58 6.68 11.77
N PHE A 534 -2.70 6.25 10.52
CA PHE A 534 -2.14 4.98 10.06
C PHE A 534 -0.70 5.15 9.64
N PHE A 535 0.17 4.23 10.03
CA PHE A 535 1.51 4.10 9.45
C PHE A 535 1.71 2.71 8.85
N ILE A 536 2.63 2.60 7.89
CA ILE A 536 3.03 1.33 7.31
C ILE A 536 4.09 0.70 8.23
N ASP A 537 3.76 -0.45 8.80
CA ASP A 537 4.61 -1.18 9.73
C ASP A 537 5.60 -2.12 9.02
N LYS A 538 5.12 -2.82 8.00
CA LYS A 538 5.92 -3.75 7.18
C LYS A 538 5.48 -3.66 5.73
N ALA A 539 6.40 -3.83 4.80
CA ALA A 539 6.10 -3.85 3.37
C ALA A 539 6.77 -5.03 2.66
N GLY A 540 6.04 -5.69 1.78
CA GLY A 540 6.54 -6.79 0.94
C GLY A 540 5.67 -6.97 -0.29
N PHE A 541 6.00 -7.90 -1.18
CA PHE A 541 5.26 -8.07 -2.44
C PHE A 541 4.36 -9.30 -2.39
N ASN A 542 3.18 -9.24 -3.01
CA ASN A 542 2.41 -10.47 -3.26
C ASN A 542 2.94 -11.20 -4.52
N ARG A 543 2.29 -12.31 -4.88
CA ARG A 543 2.56 -13.10 -6.09
C ARG A 543 2.16 -12.42 -7.39
N GLU A 544 1.38 -11.35 -7.38
CA GLU A 544 1.12 -10.55 -8.59
C GLU A 544 2.16 -9.43 -8.80
N GLY A 545 2.87 -9.04 -7.75
CA GLY A 545 3.91 -8.01 -7.76
C GLY A 545 3.45 -6.67 -7.26
N ASP A 546 2.28 -6.69 -6.65
CA ASP A 546 1.74 -5.58 -5.90
C ASP A 546 2.49 -5.47 -4.57
N LEU A 547 2.79 -4.23 -4.19
CA LEU A 547 3.38 -3.94 -2.89
C LEU A 547 2.26 -3.96 -1.83
N LEU A 548 2.40 -4.82 -0.84
CA LEU A 548 1.56 -4.91 0.34
C LEU A 548 2.23 -4.21 1.53
N GLY A 549 1.65 -3.12 2.01
CA GLY A 549 2.03 -2.47 3.27
C GLY A 549 1.06 -2.82 4.39
N GLN A 550 1.52 -3.34 5.51
CA GLN A 550 0.70 -3.62 6.68
C GLN A 550 0.48 -2.33 7.48
N LEU A 551 -0.76 -1.98 7.77
CA LEU A 551 -1.11 -0.74 8.46
C LEU A 551 -1.35 -0.99 9.96
N LYS A 552 -0.86 -0.06 10.79
CA LYS A 552 -1.18 0.04 12.21
C LYS A 552 -1.57 1.47 12.55
N TYR A 553 -2.48 1.62 13.49
CA TYR A 553 -2.72 2.92 14.10
C TYR A 553 -1.56 3.32 15.00
N LYS A 554 -1.11 4.57 14.88
CA LYS A 554 -0.18 5.17 15.84
C LYS A 554 -0.80 5.07 17.24
N SER A 555 -0.06 4.53 18.19
CA SER A 555 -0.43 4.58 19.60
C SER A 555 -0.36 6.05 20.01
N VAL A 556 -1.52 6.65 20.27
CA VAL A 556 -1.55 7.95 20.93
C VAL A 556 -1.06 7.68 22.35
N GLY A 557 0.11 8.21 22.71
CA GLY A 557 0.54 8.23 24.11
C GLY A 557 -0.56 8.91 24.90
N VAL A 558 -1.29 8.14 25.70
CA VAL A 558 -2.37 8.63 26.57
C VAL A 558 -1.76 9.38 27.74
#